data_AF-A0A7S0RVB5-F1
#
_entry.id   AF-A0A7S0RVB5-F1
#
_cell.length_a   1.000
_cell.length_b   1.000
_cell.length_c   1.000
_cell.angle_alpha   90.00
_cell.angle_beta   90.00
_cell.angle_gamma   90.00
#
_symmetry.space_group_name_H-M   'P 1'
#
loop_
_entity.id
_entity.type
_entity.pdbx_description
1 polymer ?
#
loop_
_entity_poly.entity_id
_entity_poly.type
_entity_poly.pdbx_seq_one_letter_code
_entity_poly.pdbx_strand_id
1 'polypeptide(L)'
;IIFTPDTQGRVRVAELVAGGEAEQRARLARLGRARASAALEGDVLRAFTATVLDYPLKASLVGDLTGTVRKVVLYGADQQSWPKTAEALRTGLKADGPVTLILERAPEGSAACSWEPQREEVRAGSGDGQEEGSDAPMGMNPMTNEAEFDGDARDVGVAVAAAIGGFVLLILAGF
;
A
#
# COMPACT_ATOMS: atom_id res chain seq x y z
N ILE A 1 17.74 0.91 0.64
CA ILE A 1 17.28 0.62 2.02
C ILE A 1 16.19 -0.41 1.90
N ILE A 2 16.25 -1.49 2.67
CA ILE A 2 15.23 -2.54 2.70
C ILE A 2 14.32 -2.27 3.89
N PHE A 3 13.02 -2.18 3.65
CA PHE A 3 12.00 -1.97 4.67
C PHE A 3 11.19 -3.25 4.89
N THR A 4 10.75 -3.47 6.13
CA THR A 4 9.88 -4.60 6.50
C THR A 4 8.89 -4.18 7.59
N PRO A 5 7.68 -4.74 7.64
CA PRO A 5 6.82 -4.59 8.81
C PRO A 5 7.39 -5.34 10.02
N ASP A 6 7.22 -4.78 11.21
CA ASP A 6 7.44 -5.46 12.49
C ASP A 6 6.17 -6.14 12.99
N THR A 7 6.29 -6.97 14.03
CA THR A 7 5.15 -7.66 14.68
C THR A 7 4.13 -6.70 15.31
N GLN A 8 4.45 -5.42 15.44
CA GLN A 8 3.57 -4.37 15.95
C GLN A 8 2.94 -3.53 14.81
N GLY A 9 3.11 -3.95 13.55
CA GLY A 9 2.52 -3.30 12.39
C GLY A 9 3.22 -2.00 11.95
N ARG A 10 4.40 -1.69 12.49
CA ARG A 10 5.21 -0.54 12.06
C ARG A 10 6.20 -0.95 11.00
N VAL A 11 6.51 -0.04 10.08
CA VAL A 11 7.54 -0.29 9.05
C VAL A 11 8.90 0.12 9.59
N ARG A 12 9.88 -0.78 9.46
CA ARG A 12 11.25 -0.58 9.96
C ARG A 12 12.29 -0.77 8.87
N VAL A 13 13.44 -0.13 9.06
CA VAL A 13 14.65 -0.39 8.26
C VAL A 13 15.17 -1.77 8.65
N ALA A 14 15.01 -2.75 7.77
CA ALA A 14 15.50 -4.11 7.99
C ALA A 14 17.00 -4.20 7.73
N GLU A 15 17.43 -3.65 6.60
CA GLU A 15 18.81 -3.77 6.12
C GLU A 15 19.17 -2.57 5.22
N LEU A 16 20.44 -2.20 5.22
CA LEU A 16 20.99 -1.26 4.24
C LEU A 16 21.68 -2.04 3.12
N VAL A 17 21.30 -1.77 1.86
CA VAL A 17 21.86 -2.43 0.68
C VAL A 17 23.37 -2.19 0.63
N ALA A 18 24.15 -3.27 0.61
CA ALA A 18 25.60 -3.24 0.56
C ALA A 18 26.14 -2.42 -0.62
N GLY A 19 27.13 -1.57 -0.36
CA GLY A 19 27.71 -0.64 -1.34
C GLY A 19 26.84 0.58 -1.65
N GLY A 20 25.59 0.62 -1.17
CA GLY A 20 24.66 1.72 -1.42
C GLY A 20 24.98 2.99 -0.63
N GLU A 21 24.47 4.12 -1.10
CA GLU A 21 24.71 5.43 -0.49
C GLU A 21 24.22 5.49 0.98
N ALA A 22 23.08 4.86 1.27
CA ALA A 22 22.55 4.81 2.63
C ALA A 22 23.48 4.05 3.59
N GLU A 23 24.08 2.95 3.14
CA GLU A 23 25.05 2.18 3.93
C GLU A 23 26.34 2.99 4.15
N GLN A 24 26.85 3.65 3.11
CA GLN A 24 28.03 4.52 3.22
C GLN A 24 27.79 5.65 4.21
N ARG A 25 26.64 6.33 4.14
CA ARG A 25 26.25 7.37 5.11
C ARG A 25 26.12 6.82 6.53
N ALA A 26 25.54 5.63 6.71
CA ALA A 26 25.46 4.97 8.01
C ALA A 26 26.86 4.65 8.58
N ARG A 27 27.77 4.14 7.75
CA ARG A 27 29.17 3.88 8.13
C ARG A 27 29.89 5.17 8.56
N LEU A 28 29.74 6.25 7.80
CA LEU A 28 30.29 7.56 8.16
C LEU A 28 29.69 8.10 9.46
N ALA A 29 28.37 7.94 9.63
CA ALA A 29 27.68 8.37 10.84
C ALA A 29 28.11 7.59 12.09
N ARG A 30 28.60 6.34 11.95
CA ARG A 30 29.21 5.57 13.05
C ARG A 30 30.56 6.13 13.49
N LEU A 31 31.33 6.73 12.57
CA LEU A 31 32.65 7.32 12.85
C LEU A 31 32.56 8.73 13.44
N GLY A 32 31.53 9.49 13.07
CA GLY A 32 31.30 10.85 13.55
C GLY A 32 30.27 10.97 14.68
N ARG A 33 30.03 12.19 15.14
CA ARG A 33 28.92 12.52 16.06
C ARG A 33 27.56 12.68 15.36
N ALA A 34 27.52 12.61 14.03
CA ALA A 34 26.33 12.85 13.21
C ALA A 34 25.42 11.61 13.05
N ARG A 35 25.26 10.79 14.09
CA ARG A 35 24.41 9.58 14.07
C ARG A 35 22.94 9.88 13.76
N ALA A 36 22.48 11.11 13.99
CA ALA A 36 21.11 11.53 13.76
C ALA A 36 20.76 11.71 12.26
N SER A 37 21.76 11.82 11.38
CA SER A 37 21.54 12.18 9.97
C SER A 37 21.57 10.98 9.02
N ALA A 38 21.73 9.76 9.53
CA ALA A 38 21.76 8.55 8.72
C ALA A 38 20.75 7.52 9.23
N ALA A 39 20.10 6.86 8.27
CA ALA A 39 19.26 5.70 8.53
C ALA A 39 20.10 4.57 9.11
N LEU A 40 19.61 3.94 10.18
CA LEU A 40 20.18 2.72 10.75
C LEU A 40 19.15 1.60 10.74
N GLU A 41 19.64 0.38 10.77
CA GLU A 41 18.82 -0.81 10.97
C GLU A 41 18.02 -0.70 12.27
N GLY A 42 16.75 -1.07 12.19
CA GLY A 42 15.77 -0.95 13.26
C GLY A 42 15.11 0.41 13.42
N ASP A 43 15.56 1.47 12.74
CA ASP A 43 14.84 2.75 12.74
C ASP A 43 13.41 2.56 12.16
N VAL A 44 12.43 3.22 12.77
CA VAL A 44 11.01 3.15 12.37
C VAL A 44 10.73 4.21 11.31
N LEU A 45 10.14 3.82 10.19
CA LEU A 45 9.68 4.73 9.16
C LEU A 45 8.37 5.40 9.59
N ARG A 46 8.40 6.72 9.83
CA ARG A 46 7.23 7.51 10.21
C ARG A 46 6.57 8.17 9.02
N ALA A 47 7.37 8.69 8.11
CA ALA A 47 6.90 9.30 6.88
C ALA A 47 8.02 9.34 5.82
N PHE A 48 7.63 9.57 4.57
CA PHE A 48 8.58 9.80 3.49
C PHE A 48 7.93 10.60 2.38
N THR A 49 8.73 11.21 1.51
CA THR A 49 8.22 11.84 0.30
C THR A 49 7.88 10.77 -0.74
N ALA A 50 6.62 10.71 -1.17
CA ALA A 50 6.14 9.81 -2.22
C ALA A 50 5.68 10.64 -3.43
N THR A 51 5.73 10.05 -4.63
CA THR A 51 5.21 10.70 -5.82
C THR A 51 3.79 10.22 -6.10
N VAL A 52 2.89 11.18 -6.35
CA VAL A 52 1.50 10.94 -6.75
C VAL A 52 1.25 11.62 -8.08
N LEU A 53 0.43 10.99 -8.92
CA LEU A 53 -0.06 11.57 -10.17
C LEU A 53 -1.36 12.33 -9.91
N ASP A 54 -1.35 13.62 -10.21
CA ASP A 54 -2.55 14.45 -10.20
C ASP A 54 -3.15 14.48 -11.61
N TYR A 55 -4.37 13.94 -11.72
CA TYR A 55 -5.10 13.86 -12.98
C TYR A 55 -6.17 14.95 -13.02
N PRO A 56 -6.15 15.84 -14.02
CA PRO A 56 -7.24 16.80 -14.19
C PRO A 56 -8.54 16.05 -14.56
N LEU A 57 -9.69 16.65 -14.23
CA LEU A 57 -11.01 16.02 -14.44
C LEU A 57 -11.23 15.53 -15.89
N LYS A 58 -10.68 16.26 -16.88
CA LYS A 58 -10.74 15.90 -18.30
C LYS A 58 -9.95 14.62 -18.63
N ALA A 59 -8.83 14.38 -17.95
CA ALA A 59 -8.03 13.16 -18.10
C ALA A 59 -8.81 11.93 -17.63
N SER A 60 -9.49 12.05 -16.49
CA SER A 60 -10.25 10.94 -15.91
C SER A 60 -11.49 10.57 -16.71
N LEU A 61 -12.06 11.50 -17.49
CA LEU A 61 -13.31 11.30 -18.23
C LEU A 61 -13.12 10.99 -19.72
N VAL A 62 -12.09 11.58 -20.35
CA VAL A 62 -11.91 11.53 -21.82
C VAL A 62 -10.58 10.85 -22.20
N GLY A 63 -9.74 10.52 -21.23
CA GLY A 63 -8.40 9.95 -21.48
C GLY A 63 -7.37 10.97 -21.96
N ASP A 64 -7.72 12.25 -21.99
CA ASP A 64 -6.78 13.34 -22.31
C ASP A 64 -5.87 13.64 -21.12
N LEU A 65 -4.67 13.06 -21.13
CA LEU A 65 -3.65 13.24 -20.08
C LEU A 65 -2.97 14.62 -20.09
N THR A 66 -3.39 15.53 -20.96
CA THR A 66 -2.85 16.89 -21.00
C THR A 66 -3.09 17.59 -19.66
N GLY A 67 -2.00 18.05 -19.04
CA GLY A 67 -2.04 18.69 -17.73
C GLY A 67 -1.94 17.73 -16.54
N THR A 68 -1.68 16.43 -16.75
CA THR A 68 -1.26 15.54 -15.67
C THR A 68 0.08 15.99 -15.10
N VAL A 69 0.16 16.13 -13.77
CA VAL A 69 1.36 16.58 -13.07
C VAL A 69 1.78 15.55 -12.03
N ARG A 70 3.09 15.22 -12.00
CA ARG A 70 3.69 14.46 -10.90
C ARG A 70 3.90 15.39 -9.72
N LYS A 71 3.31 15.08 -8.58
CA LYS A 71 3.47 15.84 -7.33
C LYS A 71 4.22 15.00 -6.30
N VAL A 72 5.19 15.61 -5.63
CA VAL A 72 5.85 15.01 -4.47
C VAL A 72 5.05 15.41 -3.23
N VAL A 73 4.56 14.43 -2.49
CA VAL A 73 3.77 14.62 -1.27
C VAL A 73 4.44 13.94 -0.08
N LEU A 74 4.16 14.40 1.13
CA LEU A 74 4.57 13.70 2.34
C LEU A 74 3.57 12.58 2.64
N TYR A 75 4.01 11.33 2.58
CA TYR A 75 3.24 10.15 2.94
C TYR A 75 3.56 9.76 4.38
N GLY A 76 2.54 9.70 5.24
CA GLY A 76 2.66 9.18 6.61
C GLY A 76 2.55 7.66 6.61
N ALA A 77 3.59 6.98 7.10
CA ALA A 77 3.63 5.52 7.18
C ALA A 77 2.95 4.98 8.46
N ASP A 78 2.71 5.85 9.44
CA ASP A 78 2.05 5.47 10.69
C ASP A 78 0.62 4.98 10.47
N GLN A 79 0.28 3.86 11.12
CA GLN A 79 -1.04 3.20 11.04
C GLN A 79 -1.46 2.77 9.63
N GLN A 80 -0.54 2.81 8.66
CA GLN A 80 -0.79 2.31 7.31
C GLN A 80 -0.46 0.83 7.21
N SER A 81 -1.20 0.09 6.40
CA SER A 81 -0.87 -1.31 6.12
C SER A 81 0.44 -1.39 5.31
N TRP A 82 1.20 -2.46 5.54
CA TRP A 82 2.45 -2.70 4.80
C TRP A 82 2.27 -2.64 3.27
N PRO A 83 1.24 -3.25 2.65
CA PRO A 83 1.06 -3.17 1.20
C PRO A 83 0.92 -1.74 0.67
N LYS A 84 0.16 -0.89 1.37
CA LYS A 84 -0.02 0.53 0.99
C LYS A 84 1.29 1.31 1.09
N THR A 85 2.03 1.10 2.18
CA THR A 85 3.33 1.76 2.38
C THR A 85 4.36 1.28 1.36
N ALA A 86 4.40 -0.01 1.06
CA ALA A 86 5.28 -0.59 0.06
C ALA A 86 4.95 -0.09 -1.36
N GLU A 87 3.67 0.06 -1.69
CA GLU A 87 3.22 0.66 -2.95
C GLU A 87 3.68 2.12 -3.06
N ALA A 88 3.43 2.94 -2.04
CA ALA A 88 3.86 4.33 -2.02
C ALA A 88 5.39 4.50 -2.11
N LEU A 89 6.18 3.57 -1.56
CA LEU A 89 7.63 3.55 -1.72
C LEU A 89 8.07 3.23 -3.17
N ARG A 90 7.27 2.47 -3.93
CA ARG A 90 7.57 2.06 -5.30
C ARG A 90 7.19 3.10 -6.37
N THR A 91 6.29 4.04 -6.07
CA THR A 91 5.80 5.00 -7.07
C THR A 91 6.83 6.07 -7.48
N GLY A 92 7.86 6.27 -6.65
CA GLY A 92 8.91 7.25 -6.90
C GLY A 92 9.83 6.85 -8.07
N LEU A 93 10.10 7.81 -8.97
CA LEU A 93 11.10 7.68 -10.03
C LEU A 93 12.34 8.49 -9.67
N LYS A 94 13.50 8.08 -10.19
CA LYS A 94 14.76 8.86 -10.03
C LYS A 94 14.63 10.31 -10.55
N ALA A 95 13.79 10.53 -11.55
CA ALA A 95 13.51 11.85 -12.12
C ALA A 95 12.72 12.77 -11.17
N ASP A 96 12.02 12.22 -10.16
CA ASP A 96 11.24 13.00 -9.19
C ASP A 96 12.13 13.70 -8.14
N GLY A 97 13.44 13.41 -8.14
CA GLY A 97 14.42 13.99 -7.22
C GLY A 97 14.68 13.13 -5.98
N PRO A 98 15.33 13.70 -4.95
CA PRO A 98 15.70 12.97 -3.75
C PRO A 98 14.48 12.62 -2.91
N VAL A 99 14.44 11.38 -2.41
CA VAL A 99 13.45 10.94 -1.41
C VAL A 99 13.93 11.36 -0.02
N THR A 100 13.06 12.05 0.71
CA THR A 100 13.27 12.37 2.12
C THR A 100 12.57 11.33 2.98
N LEU A 101 13.28 10.75 3.94
CA LEU A 101 12.77 9.77 4.89
C LEU A 101 12.72 10.42 6.29
N ILE A 102 11.60 10.26 6.98
CA ILE A 102 11.43 10.63 8.39
C ILE A 102 11.47 9.33 9.19
N LEU A 103 12.59 9.15 9.88
CA LEU A 103 12.88 7.95 10.67
C LEU A 103 12.90 8.29 12.16
N GLU A 104 12.30 7.42 12.97
CA GLU A 104 12.36 7.48 14.42
C GLU A 104 13.32 6.40 14.93
N ARG A 105 14.29 6.82 15.74
CA ARG A 105 15.19 5.90 16.43
C ARG A 105 14.67 5.58 17.81
N ALA A 106 14.56 4.29 18.10
CA ALA A 106 14.22 3.82 19.43
C ALA A 106 15.27 4.31 20.46
N PRO A 107 14.86 4.83 21.63
CA PRO A 107 15.80 5.16 22.69
C PRO A 107 16.50 3.89 23.17
N GLU A 108 17.78 4.01 23.50
CA GLU A 108 18.58 2.88 23.98
C GLU A 108 17.94 2.22 25.20
N GLY A 109 17.90 0.88 25.20
CA GLY A 109 17.28 0.10 26.27
C GLY A 109 15.75 -0.02 26.20
N SER A 110 15.10 0.58 25.20
CA SER A 110 13.66 0.38 25.00
C SER A 110 13.36 -0.97 24.35
N ALA A 111 12.14 -1.49 24.59
CA ALA A 111 11.64 -2.70 23.92
C ALA A 111 11.60 -2.56 22.38
N ALA A 112 11.62 -1.32 21.86
CA ALA A 112 11.66 -1.04 20.44
C ALA A 112 13.04 -1.33 19.79
N CYS A 113 14.09 -1.57 20.58
CA CYS A 113 15.40 -2.01 20.11
C CYS A 113 15.43 -3.51 19.75
N SER A 114 14.63 -4.33 20.42
CA SER A 114 14.49 -5.78 20.15
C SER A 114 13.25 -6.04 19.28
N TRP A 115 13.24 -5.46 18.08
CA TRP A 115 12.16 -5.63 17.13
C TRP A 115 12.33 -6.92 16.33
N GLU A 116 11.21 -7.52 15.91
CA GLU A 116 11.22 -8.71 15.06
C GLU A 116 10.46 -8.42 13.76
N PRO A 117 10.98 -8.85 12.60
CA PRO A 117 10.26 -8.72 11.34
C PRO A 117 9.03 -9.63 11.37
N GLN A 118 7.92 -9.12 10.85
CA GLN A 118 6.76 -9.95 10.58
C GLN A 118 7.16 -10.97 9.50
N ARG A 119 7.11 -12.26 9.83
CA ARG A 119 7.33 -13.33 8.85
C ARG A 119 6.07 -13.44 8.00
N GLU A 120 6.22 -13.38 6.68
CA GLU A 120 5.14 -13.79 5.78
C GLU A 120 4.91 -15.29 6.01
N GLU A 121 3.74 -15.64 6.54
CA GLU A 121 3.23 -16.99 6.42
C GLU A 121 2.97 -17.23 4.93
N VAL A 122 3.93 -17.88 4.26
CA VAL A 122 3.75 -18.41 2.93
C VAL A 122 2.60 -19.40 3.01
N ARG A 123 1.39 -18.97 2.61
CA ARG A 123 0.30 -19.90 2.32
C ARG A 123 0.74 -20.71 1.12
N ALA A 124 1.40 -21.84 1.38
CA ALA A 124 1.64 -22.87 0.39
C ALA A 124 0.26 -23.31 -0.11
N GLY A 125 -0.14 -22.84 -1.29
CA GLY A 125 -1.30 -23.37 -1.96
C GLY A 125 -1.05 -24.84 -2.24
N SER A 126 -1.81 -25.73 -1.60
CA SER A 126 -1.98 -27.11 -2.04
C SER A 126 -2.50 -27.08 -3.47
N GLY A 127 -1.58 -27.27 -4.43
CA GLY A 127 -1.91 -27.60 -5.79
C GLY A 127 -2.31 -29.07 -5.84
N ASP A 128 -3.57 -29.37 -5.59
CA ASP A 128 -4.14 -30.66 -5.95
C ASP A 128 -4.62 -30.56 -7.40
N GLY A 129 -3.79 -31.07 -8.30
CA GLY A 129 -4.20 -31.39 -9.66
C GLY A 129 -5.18 -32.56 -9.64
N GLN A 130 -6.34 -32.35 -10.24
CA GLN A 130 -7.22 -33.45 -10.63
C GLN A 130 -7.65 -33.18 -12.08
N GLU A 131 -6.92 -33.80 -13.00
CA GLU A 131 -7.42 -34.12 -14.34
C GLU A 131 -8.37 -35.31 -14.20
N GLU A 132 -9.64 -35.14 -14.56
CA GLU A 132 -10.45 -36.25 -15.08
C GLU A 132 -11.62 -35.67 -15.89
N GLY A 133 -11.74 -36.14 -17.13
CA GLY A 133 -12.68 -35.62 -18.11
C GLY A 133 -14.03 -36.33 -18.13
N SER A 134 -14.78 -35.97 -19.18
CA SER A 134 -15.98 -36.58 -19.76
C SER A 134 -17.36 -36.01 -19.37
N ASP A 135 -18.06 -35.65 -20.44
CA ASP A 135 -19.49 -35.65 -20.70
C ASP A 135 -20.40 -34.57 -20.07
N ALA A 136 -20.63 -33.55 -20.90
CA ALA A 136 -21.78 -32.66 -20.80
C ALA A 136 -23.08 -33.38 -21.20
N PRO A 137 -24.18 -33.13 -20.48
CA PRO A 137 -25.47 -32.93 -21.11
C PRO A 137 -26.03 -31.54 -20.81
N MET A 138 -26.61 -30.93 -21.84
CA MET A 138 -27.30 -29.64 -21.78
C MET A 138 -28.43 -29.66 -20.73
N GLY A 139 -28.36 -28.71 -19.80
CA GLY A 139 -29.44 -28.32 -18.90
C GLY A 139 -29.39 -26.81 -18.70
N MET A 140 -30.44 -26.14 -19.17
CA MET A 140 -30.60 -24.69 -19.16
C MET A 140 -31.05 -24.18 -17.79
N ASN A 141 -30.47 -23.05 -17.35
CA ASN A 141 -30.95 -22.05 -16.38
C ASN A 141 -30.86 -22.37 -14.87
N PRO A 142 -30.92 -21.33 -14.00
CA PRO A 142 -30.28 -20.01 -14.03
C PRO A 142 -29.50 -19.73 -12.72
N MET A 143 -28.72 -18.65 -12.70
CA MET A 143 -28.00 -18.14 -11.51
C MET A 143 -28.93 -17.90 -10.32
N THR A 144 -28.63 -18.53 -9.18
CA THR A 144 -28.93 -18.03 -7.84
C THR A 144 -27.82 -18.45 -6.88
N ASN A 145 -26.90 -17.53 -6.57
CA ASN A 145 -26.13 -17.58 -5.32
C ASN A 145 -26.63 -16.43 -4.46
N GLU A 146 -27.49 -16.77 -3.51
CA GLU A 146 -27.74 -15.97 -2.32
C GLU A 146 -26.47 -16.06 -1.46
N ALA A 147 -25.74 -14.96 -1.36
CA ALA A 147 -24.82 -14.74 -0.25
C ALA A 147 -25.64 -14.16 0.90
N GLU A 148 -25.94 -14.99 1.89
CA GLU A 148 -26.26 -14.52 3.24
C GLU A 148 -25.05 -13.77 3.79
N PHE A 149 -25.18 -12.45 3.91
CA PHE A 149 -24.28 -11.60 4.68
C PHE A 149 -25.13 -10.89 5.74
N ASP A 150 -25.03 -11.37 6.98
CA ASP A 150 -25.63 -10.74 8.16
C ASP A 150 -24.67 -9.65 8.72
N GLY A 151 -25.26 -8.59 9.26
CA GLY A 151 -24.76 -7.21 9.37
C GLY A 151 -23.42 -6.99 10.10
N ASP A 152 -22.70 -5.90 9.83
CA ASP A 152 -23.19 -4.54 10.12
C ASP A 152 -22.67 -3.50 9.09
N ALA A 153 -23.55 -3.03 8.20
CA ALA A 153 -23.24 -2.14 7.06
C ALA A 153 -24.26 -1.00 6.92
N ARG A 154 -24.73 -0.44 8.04
CA ARG A 154 -25.87 0.50 8.04
C ARG A 154 -25.54 1.94 7.58
N ASP A 155 -24.28 2.33 7.47
CA ASP A 155 -23.92 3.71 7.11
C ASP A 155 -23.52 3.92 5.63
N VAL A 156 -23.28 2.84 4.86
CA VAL A 156 -22.92 2.95 3.43
C VAL A 156 -24.15 2.83 2.52
N GLY A 157 -25.22 2.16 2.99
CA GLY A 157 -26.42 1.87 2.21
C GLY A 157 -27.24 3.09 1.81
N VAL A 158 -27.28 4.14 2.63
CA VAL A 158 -28.13 5.33 2.33
C VAL A 158 -27.54 6.15 1.17
N ALA A 159 -26.21 6.29 1.11
CA ALA A 159 -25.56 7.09 0.08
C ALA A 159 -25.60 6.41 -1.30
N VAL A 160 -25.44 5.08 -1.35
CA VAL A 160 -25.48 4.32 -2.61
C VAL A 160 -26.91 4.12 -3.11
N ALA A 161 -27.89 3.91 -2.21
CA ALA A 161 -29.30 3.80 -2.59
C ALA A 161 -29.87 5.11 -3.16
N ALA A 162 -29.44 6.27 -2.66
CA ALA A 162 -29.85 7.57 -3.20
C ALA A 162 -29.31 7.78 -4.64
N ALA A 163 -28.08 7.34 -4.92
CA ALA A 163 -27.46 7.48 -6.24
C ALA A 163 -28.11 6.56 -7.30
N ILE A 164 -28.45 5.33 -6.92
CA ILE A 164 -29.10 4.36 -7.83
C ILE A 164 -30.59 4.74 -8.03
N GLY A 165 -31.28 5.16 -6.97
CA GLY A 165 -32.66 5.62 -7.06
C GLY A 165 -32.82 6.84 -7.97
N GLY A 166 -31.91 7.82 -7.89
CA GLY A 166 -31.92 8.98 -8.78
C GLY A 166 -31.67 8.64 -10.25
N PHE A 167 -30.79 7.67 -10.52
CA PHE A 167 -30.48 7.24 -11.89
C PHE A 167 -31.66 6.50 -12.54
N VAL A 168 -32.37 5.64 -11.79
CA VAL A 168 -33.56 4.93 -12.29
C VAL A 168 -34.74 5.89 -12.51
N LEU A 169 -34.90 6.90 -11.65
CA LEU A 169 -35.96 7.91 -11.82
C LEU A 169 -35.72 8.82 -13.03
N LEU A 170 -34.45 9.09 -13.37
CA LEU A 170 -34.08 9.81 -14.60
C LEU A 170 -34.37 9.01 -15.87
N ILE A 171 -34.25 7.67 -15.83
CA ILE A 171 -34.58 6.80 -16.96
C ILE A 171 -36.10 6.66 -17.14
N LEU A 172 -36.89 6.78 -16.07
CA LEU A 172 -38.36 6.70 -16.13
C LEU A 172 -39.06 8.03 -16.43
N ALA A 173 -38.34 9.16 -16.41
CA ALA A 173 -38.91 10.51 -16.57
C ALA A 173 -38.82 11.08 -18.00
N GLY A 174 -38.53 10.28 -19.02
CA GLY A 174 -38.55 10.72 -20.43
C GLY A 174 -37.13 10.92 -20.99
N PHE A 175 -36.45 9.97 -21.64
CA PHE A 175 -36.89 8.79 -22.40
C PHE A 175 -38.16 8.05 -21.97
#